data_AF-A0A7S2UU41-F1
#
_entry.id   AF-A0A7S2UU41-F1
#
_cell.length_a   1.000
_cell.length_b   1.000
_cell.length_c   1.000
_cell.angle_alpha   90.00
_cell.angle_beta   90.00
_cell.angle_gamma   90.00
#
_symmetry.space_group_name_H-M   'P 1'
#
loop_
_entity.id
_entity.type
_entity.pdbx_description
1 polymer ?
#
loop_
_entity_poly.entity_id
_entity_poly.type
_entity_poly.pdbx_seq_one_letter_code
_entity_poly.pdbx_strand_id
1 'polypeptide(L)'
;IITRLFSSASGNKALGLLVLFTLAIAISGFRTFSFRGPVRFLSKPLRLLTTMKSKANGAVTERSRPAKARRLTGFDVPTVWHEFTPLAVKHGACNLGQGFPDWPCPQFAKDALKKAVQQDFNQYARSAGHPALVEAISRIYSPRMNRTLDPMTEITISVGASEGLFAVMQAVIDEGDEVILLEPAFDLYPAQVQMAGGKSVFVPLRLKEGEAEGEG
;
A
#
# COMPACT_ATOMS: atom_id res chain seq x y z
N ILE A 1 -8.59 -20.77 -14.26
CA ILE A 1 -8.04 -20.61 -15.63
C ILE A 1 -6.76 -19.76 -15.69
N ILE A 2 -6.23 -19.26 -14.56
CA ILE A 2 -4.90 -18.61 -14.53
C ILE A 2 -4.03 -19.26 -13.46
N THR A 3 -3.52 -20.47 -13.72
CA THR A 3 -2.47 -21.08 -12.88
C THR A 3 -1.60 -22.11 -13.61
N ARG A 4 -1.59 -22.12 -14.95
CA ARG A 4 -0.86 -23.14 -15.72
C ARG A 4 0.08 -22.65 -16.81
N LEU A 5 0.53 -21.39 -16.77
CA LEU A 5 1.39 -20.82 -17.81
C LEU A 5 2.61 -20.03 -17.33
N PHE A 6 3.28 -20.47 -16.26
CA PHE A 6 4.67 -20.04 -16.01
C PHE A 6 5.54 -21.22 -15.60
N SER A 7 5.80 -22.07 -16.59
CA SER A 7 6.96 -22.96 -16.59
C SER A 7 7.68 -22.77 -17.93
N SER A 8 8.95 -22.37 -17.84
CA SER A 8 9.99 -22.41 -18.87
C SER A 8 10.50 -21.06 -19.38
N ALA A 9 11.81 -20.90 -19.17
CA ALA A 9 12.78 -20.07 -19.90
C ALA A 9 12.70 -18.53 -19.80
N SER A 10 13.62 -17.91 -19.04
CA SER A 10 14.89 -17.46 -19.65
C SER A 10 15.84 -16.93 -18.58
N GLY A 11 17.09 -17.36 -18.67
CA GLY A 11 18.17 -16.84 -17.86
C GLY A 11 18.64 -15.48 -18.37
N ASN A 12 18.85 -14.54 -17.46
CA ASN A 12 19.94 -13.60 -17.58
C ASN A 12 20.42 -13.15 -16.20
N LYS A 13 21.72 -13.36 -15.98
CA LYS A 13 22.45 -13.04 -14.77
C LYS A 13 22.78 -11.55 -14.78
N ALA A 14 21.95 -10.71 -14.16
CA ALA A 14 22.31 -9.34 -13.73
C ALA A 14 21.14 -8.64 -13.00
N LEU A 15 20.55 -9.23 -11.97
CA LEU A 15 19.59 -8.52 -11.11
C LEU A 15 19.75 -8.96 -9.65
N GLY A 16 20.96 -8.76 -9.15
CA GLY A 16 21.36 -9.10 -7.78
C GLY A 16 22.21 -7.99 -7.18
N LEU A 17 21.76 -6.73 -7.29
CA LEU A 17 22.41 -5.62 -6.59
C LEU A 17 21.55 -4.33 -6.55
N LEU A 18 20.32 -4.37 -6.04
CA LEU A 18 19.62 -3.14 -5.64
C LEU A 18 18.41 -3.36 -4.71
N VAL A 19 18.56 -4.10 -3.59
CA VAL A 19 17.51 -4.14 -2.54
C VAL A 19 18.08 -4.02 -1.10
N LEU A 20 19.39 -3.84 -0.93
CA LEU A 20 20.05 -3.98 0.38
C LEU A 20 20.46 -2.67 1.08
N PHE A 21 19.76 -1.55 0.84
CA PHE A 21 20.18 -0.26 1.43
C PHE A 21 19.17 0.49 2.31
N THR A 22 18.07 -0.14 2.73
CA THR A 22 17.22 0.46 3.78
C THR A 22 16.76 -0.59 4.78
N LEU A 23 17.71 -1.40 5.28
CA LEU A 23 17.52 -2.30 6.40
C LEU A 23 18.72 -2.21 7.35
N ALA A 24 18.97 -1.01 7.88
CA ALA A 24 19.87 -0.78 9.01
C ALA A 24 19.63 0.62 9.58
N ILE A 25 18.62 0.77 10.43
CA ILE A 25 18.57 1.63 11.63
C ILE A 25 17.27 1.25 12.34
N ALA A 26 17.39 0.39 13.35
CA ALA A 26 16.58 0.33 14.57
C ALA A 26 16.69 -1.09 15.14
N ILE A 27 17.62 -1.24 16.09
CA ILE A 27 17.58 -2.07 17.30
C ILE A 27 19.04 -2.34 17.65
N SER A 28 19.55 -1.62 18.65
CA SER A 28 20.37 -2.17 19.74
C SER A 28 20.83 -1.03 20.65
N GLY A 29 19.91 -0.59 21.52
CA GLY A 29 20.31 -0.02 22.80
C GLY A 29 20.41 -1.17 23.80
N PHE A 30 21.60 -1.73 24.00
CA PHE A 30 21.91 -2.50 25.21
C PHE A 30 23.42 -2.52 25.48
N ARG A 31 23.75 -2.01 26.68
CA ARG A 31 24.82 -2.37 27.61
C ARG A 31 26.23 -2.70 27.08
N THR A 32 27.15 -1.79 27.45
CA THR A 32 28.51 -2.04 27.94
C THR A 32 29.02 -3.49 27.88
N PHE A 33 29.98 -3.72 26.99
CA PHE A 33 30.95 -4.80 27.12
C PHE A 33 32.36 -4.21 26.94
N SER A 34 33.16 -4.29 28.00
CA SER A 34 34.55 -3.82 28.05
C SER A 34 35.47 -4.86 27.42
N PHE A 35 36.18 -4.50 26.35
CA PHE A 35 37.25 -5.33 25.79
C PHE A 35 38.61 -4.66 26.04
N ARG A 36 39.43 -5.30 26.87
CA ARG A 36 40.85 -4.97 27.11
C ARG A 36 41.69 -5.68 26.05
N GLY A 37 42.39 -4.92 25.21
CA GLY A 37 43.43 -5.42 24.30
C GLY A 37 44.14 -4.27 23.56
N PRO A 38 45.49 -4.25 23.45
CA PRO A 38 46.22 -3.08 22.99
C PRO A 38 46.29 -3.03 21.45
N VAL A 39 45.78 -1.95 20.85
CA VAL A 39 45.97 -1.66 19.42
C VAL A 39 47.11 -0.65 19.29
N ARG A 40 48.23 -1.08 18.67
CA ARG A 40 49.39 -0.23 18.36
C ARG A 40 49.02 0.77 17.26
N PHE A 41 49.08 2.06 17.58
CA PHE A 41 48.97 3.15 16.61
C PHE A 41 50.28 3.30 15.85
N LEU A 42 50.26 3.07 14.53
CA LEU A 42 51.37 3.40 13.64
C LEU A 42 51.14 4.80 13.07
N SER A 43 51.75 5.81 13.69
CA SER A 43 51.74 7.19 13.23
C SER A 43 52.69 7.38 12.04
N LYS A 44 52.15 7.66 10.85
CA LYS A 44 52.90 8.34 9.77
C LYS A 44 52.06 9.49 9.21
N PRO A 45 52.61 10.71 9.13
CA PRO A 45 51.87 11.88 8.65
C PRO A 45 51.86 11.89 7.12
N LEU A 46 50.67 11.94 6.51
CA LEU A 46 50.55 12.13 5.08
C LEU A 46 50.54 13.64 4.77
N ARG A 47 51.52 14.07 3.96
CA ARG A 47 51.80 15.45 3.57
C ARG A 47 50.62 16.09 2.85
N LEU A 48 50.35 17.32 3.27
CA LEU A 48 49.52 18.33 2.62
C LEU A 48 50.05 18.60 1.20
N LEU A 49 49.22 18.35 0.18
CA LEU A 49 49.44 18.85 -1.18
C LEU A 49 48.58 20.08 -1.41
N THR A 50 49.29 21.17 -1.67
CA THR A 50 48.85 22.54 -1.88
C THR A 50 48.07 22.69 -3.19
N THR A 51 46.92 23.36 -3.10
CA THR A 51 46.34 24.27 -4.10
C THR A 51 46.03 23.75 -5.52
N MET A 52 44.73 23.49 -5.75
CA MET A 52 44.08 23.93 -7.00
C MET A 52 42.97 24.92 -6.65
N LYS A 53 43.13 26.16 -7.11
CA LYS A 53 42.09 27.20 -7.07
C LYS A 53 40.92 26.74 -7.94
N SER A 54 39.84 26.23 -7.34
CA SER A 54 38.56 26.15 -8.01
C SER A 54 37.96 27.56 -8.02
N LYS A 55 37.84 28.12 -9.21
CA LYS A 55 37.18 29.41 -9.48
C LYS A 55 35.71 29.23 -9.11
N ALA A 56 35.28 29.85 -8.02
CA ALA A 56 33.87 30.08 -7.76
C ALA A 56 33.30 30.88 -8.93
N ASN A 57 32.41 30.23 -9.69
CA ASN A 57 31.34 30.81 -10.49
C ASN A 57 30.51 29.65 -11.02
N GLY A 58 29.80 28.99 -10.11
CA GLY A 58 28.72 28.07 -10.46
C GLY A 58 27.49 28.58 -9.73
N ALA A 59 26.54 29.13 -10.48
CA ALA A 59 25.20 29.34 -9.99
C ALA A 59 24.78 28.08 -9.21
N VAL A 60 24.17 28.26 -8.05
CA VAL A 60 23.41 27.18 -7.42
C VAL A 60 22.34 26.84 -8.45
N THR A 61 22.59 25.84 -9.28
CA THR A 61 21.57 25.24 -10.12
C THR A 61 20.55 24.74 -9.12
N GLU A 62 19.43 25.47 -9.01
CA GLU A 62 18.19 24.92 -8.50
C GLU A 62 18.10 23.53 -9.11
N ARG A 63 18.30 22.48 -8.30
CA ARG A 63 18.03 21.13 -8.78
C ARG A 63 16.54 21.15 -9.06
N SER A 64 16.18 21.25 -10.33
CA SER A 64 14.80 21.15 -10.77
C SER A 64 14.23 19.92 -10.09
N ARG A 65 13.12 20.11 -9.36
CA ARG A 65 12.43 18.99 -8.72
C ARG A 65 12.25 17.91 -9.79
N PRO A 66 12.63 16.65 -9.52
CA PRO A 66 12.48 15.60 -10.51
C PRO A 66 11.02 15.60 -10.97
N ALA A 67 10.82 15.52 -12.28
CA ALA A 67 9.48 15.54 -12.86
C ALA A 67 8.62 14.45 -12.20
N LYS A 68 7.37 14.78 -11.86
CA LYS A 68 6.43 13.82 -11.28
C LYS A 68 6.26 12.64 -12.25
N ALA A 69 6.06 11.44 -11.71
CA ALA A 69 5.78 10.26 -12.54
C ALA A 69 4.52 10.49 -13.38
N ARG A 70 4.54 10.08 -14.66
CA ARG A 70 3.43 10.27 -15.61
C ARG A 70 2.08 9.77 -15.07
N ARG A 71 2.07 8.61 -14.41
CA ARG A 71 0.87 8.01 -13.80
C ARG A 71 0.22 8.84 -12.68
N LEU A 72 0.88 9.90 -12.22
CA LEU A 72 0.36 10.83 -11.22
C LEU A 72 -0.25 12.10 -11.86
N THR A 73 -0.35 12.16 -13.19
CA THR A 73 -0.99 13.28 -13.88
C THR A 73 -2.47 13.35 -13.48
N GLY A 74 -2.95 14.51 -13.02
CA GLY A 74 -4.34 14.70 -12.56
C GLY A 74 -4.59 14.37 -11.08
N PHE A 75 -3.59 13.89 -10.35
CA PHE A 75 -3.68 13.60 -8.91
C PHE A 75 -3.17 14.75 -8.02
N ASP A 76 -2.94 15.92 -8.61
CA ASP A 76 -2.45 17.11 -7.93
C ASP A 76 -3.56 18.03 -7.40
N VAL A 77 -4.82 17.69 -7.68
CA VAL A 77 -6.00 18.33 -7.11
C VAL A 77 -6.42 17.66 -5.79
N PRO A 78 -6.77 18.44 -4.75
CA PRO A 78 -7.34 17.89 -3.52
C PRO A 78 -8.60 17.07 -3.79
N THR A 79 -8.78 15.98 -3.06
CA THR A 79 -10.04 15.21 -3.12
C THR A 79 -11.14 15.94 -2.34
N VAL A 80 -12.40 15.67 -2.67
CA VAL A 80 -13.56 16.23 -1.96
C VAL A 80 -13.51 15.99 -0.44
N TRP A 81 -12.91 14.88 -0.01
CA TRP A 81 -12.74 14.53 1.40
C TRP A 81 -11.79 15.47 2.16
N HIS A 82 -10.82 16.07 1.46
CA HIS A 82 -9.92 17.08 2.03
C HIS A 82 -10.67 18.40 2.30
N GLU A 83 -11.78 18.66 1.63
CA GLU A 83 -12.58 19.88 1.80
C GLU A 83 -13.69 19.69 2.83
N PHE A 84 -14.42 18.57 2.78
CA PHE A 84 -15.58 18.36 3.65
C PHE A 84 -15.22 18.23 5.12
N THR A 85 -14.10 17.58 5.45
CA THR A 85 -13.71 17.38 6.86
C THR A 85 -13.40 18.71 7.56
N PRO A 86 -12.53 19.59 7.01
CA PRO A 86 -12.28 20.90 7.61
C PRO A 86 -13.53 21.79 7.68
N LEU A 87 -14.42 21.72 6.69
CA LEU A 87 -15.67 22.48 6.68
C LEU A 87 -16.60 22.03 7.81
N ALA A 88 -16.77 20.72 8.02
CA ALA A 88 -17.58 20.19 9.10
C ALA A 88 -17.07 20.66 10.48
N VAL A 89 -15.74 20.62 10.68
CA VAL A 89 -15.10 21.10 11.91
C VAL A 89 -15.30 22.61 12.09
N LYS A 90 -15.06 23.40 11.04
CA LYS A 90 -15.19 24.87 11.08
C LYS A 90 -16.59 25.31 11.49
N HIS A 91 -17.62 24.58 11.07
CA HIS A 91 -19.02 24.93 11.33
C HIS A 91 -19.63 24.18 12.52
N GLY A 92 -18.87 23.33 13.22
CA GLY A 92 -19.40 22.51 14.31
C GLY A 92 -20.53 21.57 13.85
N ALA A 93 -20.50 21.15 12.59
CA ALA A 93 -21.56 20.34 11.99
C ALA A 93 -21.46 18.88 12.42
N CYS A 94 -22.61 18.21 12.52
CA CYS A 94 -22.66 16.77 12.63
C CYS A 94 -22.27 16.14 11.29
N ASN A 95 -21.20 15.35 11.27
CA ASN A 95 -20.71 14.70 10.05
C ASN A 95 -21.42 13.35 9.84
N LEU A 96 -22.40 13.34 8.96
CA LEU A 96 -23.10 12.14 8.50
C LEU A 96 -22.61 11.65 7.13
N GLY A 97 -21.57 12.28 6.57
CA GLY A 97 -21.08 12.00 5.22
C GLY A 97 -19.97 10.95 5.17
N GLN A 98 -19.10 10.89 6.19
CA GLN A 98 -18.01 9.93 6.24
C GLN A 98 -18.41 8.67 7.01
N GLY A 99 -18.17 7.50 6.40
CA GLY A 99 -18.54 6.20 6.96
C GLY A 99 -17.57 5.65 8.02
N PHE A 100 -17.04 6.48 8.92
CA PHE A 100 -16.28 5.98 10.07
C PHE A 100 -17.22 5.73 11.26
N PRO A 101 -17.24 4.53 11.83
CA PRO A 101 -17.94 4.27 13.09
C PRO A 101 -17.42 5.15 14.24
N ASP A 102 -18.33 5.77 14.99
CA ASP A 102 -18.04 6.54 16.21
C ASP A 102 -18.32 5.75 17.51
N TRP A 103 -18.87 4.55 17.39
CA TRP A 103 -19.10 3.64 18.53
C TRP A 103 -17.86 2.80 18.87
N PRO A 104 -17.74 2.33 20.13
CA PRO A 104 -16.61 1.54 20.55
C PRO A 104 -16.49 0.22 19.80
N CYS A 105 -15.26 -0.15 19.44
CA CYS A 105 -14.94 -1.47 18.91
C CYS A 105 -15.40 -2.58 19.88
N PRO A 106 -15.97 -3.70 19.38
CA PRO A 106 -16.39 -4.83 20.20
C PRO A 106 -15.29 -5.38 21.12
N GLN A 107 -15.66 -5.81 22.32
CA GLN A 107 -14.70 -6.18 23.36
C GLN A 107 -13.81 -7.35 22.95
N PHE A 108 -14.36 -8.37 22.28
CA PHE A 108 -13.58 -9.53 21.82
C PHE A 108 -12.45 -9.15 20.86
N ALA A 109 -12.63 -8.11 20.04
CA ALA A 109 -11.62 -7.64 19.09
C ALA A 109 -10.49 -6.91 19.82
N LYS A 110 -10.84 -6.08 20.83
CA LYS A 110 -9.87 -5.43 21.72
C LYS A 110 -9.03 -6.47 22.46
N ASP A 111 -9.67 -7.51 22.98
CA ASP A 111 -8.98 -8.55 23.75
C ASP A 111 -8.10 -9.44 22.87
N ALA A 112 -8.52 -9.74 21.64
CA ALA A 112 -7.69 -10.45 20.66
C ALA A 112 -6.40 -9.67 20.34
N LEU A 113 -6.49 -8.35 20.15
CA LEU A 113 -5.32 -7.50 19.92
C LEU A 113 -4.40 -7.49 21.15
N LYS A 114 -4.95 -7.29 22.35
CA LYS A 114 -4.15 -7.34 23.60
C LYS A 114 -3.40 -8.65 23.75
N LYS A 115 -4.08 -9.77 23.50
CA LYS A 115 -3.49 -11.10 23.55
C LYS A 115 -2.34 -11.26 22.55
N ALA A 116 -2.52 -10.81 21.31
CA ALA A 116 -1.47 -10.89 20.30
C ALA A 116 -0.21 -10.12 20.72
N VAL A 117 -0.38 -8.94 21.31
CA VAL A 117 0.73 -8.14 21.87
C VAL A 117 1.39 -8.84 23.06
N GLN A 118 0.61 -9.40 23.99
CA GLN A 118 1.13 -10.12 25.16
C GLN A 118 1.89 -11.41 24.81
N GLN A 119 1.61 -11.98 23.64
CA GLN A 119 2.27 -13.19 23.13
C GLN A 119 3.49 -12.88 22.25
N ASP A 120 3.91 -11.62 22.16
CA ASP A 120 5.07 -11.16 21.40
C ASP A 120 5.05 -11.57 19.91
N PHE A 121 3.87 -11.53 19.28
CA PHE A 121 3.72 -11.68 17.83
C PHE A 121 4.24 -10.45 17.06
N ASN A 122 5.53 -10.16 17.19
CA ASN A 122 6.20 -8.95 16.68
C ASN A 122 7.02 -9.20 15.40
N GLN A 123 7.23 -10.46 15.01
CA GLN A 123 8.04 -10.84 13.85
C GLN A 123 7.22 -10.90 12.57
N TYR A 124 7.90 -10.88 11.43
CA TYR A 124 7.26 -10.95 10.12
C TYR A 124 6.36 -12.19 9.99
N ALA A 125 5.14 -11.96 9.56
CA ALA A 125 4.26 -13.00 9.08
C ALA A 125 4.60 -13.40 7.62
N ARG A 126 3.95 -14.45 7.13
CA ARG A 126 3.94 -14.80 5.71
C ARG A 126 3.43 -13.60 4.88
N SER A 127 4.04 -13.37 3.72
CA SER A 127 3.76 -12.24 2.82
C SER A 127 2.28 -12.14 2.41
N ALA A 128 1.66 -13.25 2.02
CA ALA A 128 0.25 -13.30 1.64
C ALA A 128 -0.71 -13.47 2.84
N GLY A 129 -0.25 -13.17 4.05
CA GLY A 129 -1.05 -13.19 5.27
C GLY A 129 -0.73 -14.34 6.22
N HIS A 130 -1.04 -14.09 7.51
CA HIS A 130 -0.83 -15.04 8.59
C HIS A 130 -1.67 -16.33 8.39
N PRO A 131 -1.09 -17.54 8.50
CA PRO A 131 -1.78 -18.81 8.22
C PRO A 131 -3.13 -18.97 8.93
N ALA A 132 -3.17 -18.75 10.25
CA ALA A 132 -4.41 -18.85 11.02
C ALA A 132 -5.52 -17.88 10.56
N LEU A 133 -5.15 -16.72 10.01
CA LEU A 133 -6.11 -15.74 9.49
C LEU A 133 -6.68 -16.21 8.15
N VAL A 134 -5.83 -16.62 7.20
CA VAL A 134 -6.28 -17.08 5.89
C VAL A 134 -7.11 -18.36 5.98
N GLU A 135 -6.78 -19.27 6.91
CA GLU A 135 -7.61 -20.45 7.21
C GLU A 135 -8.98 -20.06 7.77
N ALA A 136 -9.03 -19.09 8.69
CA ALA A 136 -10.31 -18.61 9.24
C ALA A 136 -11.19 -17.98 8.16
N ILE A 137 -10.60 -17.19 7.25
CA ILE A 137 -11.30 -16.61 6.10
C ILE A 137 -11.81 -17.71 5.17
N SER A 138 -10.98 -18.71 4.84
CA SER A 138 -11.40 -19.85 4.01
C SER A 138 -12.63 -20.54 4.59
N ARG A 139 -12.64 -20.83 5.90
CA ARG A 139 -13.80 -21.46 6.57
C ARG A 139 -15.07 -20.60 6.51
N ILE A 140 -14.93 -19.29 6.57
CA ILE A 140 -16.06 -18.34 6.54
C ILE A 140 -16.64 -18.20 5.13
N TYR A 141 -15.79 -18.13 4.11
CA TYR A 141 -16.22 -17.84 2.73
C TYR A 141 -16.49 -19.07 1.88
N SER A 142 -15.89 -20.22 2.18
CA SER A 142 -16.13 -21.46 1.40
C SER A 142 -17.62 -21.83 1.29
N PRO A 143 -18.40 -21.85 2.40
CA PRO A 143 -19.83 -22.15 2.30
C PRO A 143 -20.62 -21.08 1.52
N ARG A 144 -20.24 -19.81 1.63
CA ARG A 144 -20.91 -18.68 0.94
C ARG A 144 -20.66 -18.66 -0.55
N MET A 145 -19.50 -19.16 -0.98
CA MET A 145 -19.15 -19.30 -2.39
C MET A 145 -19.55 -20.67 -2.96
N ASN A 146 -20.17 -21.53 -2.15
CA ASN A 146 -20.52 -22.91 -2.50
C ASN A 146 -19.34 -23.70 -3.09
N ARG A 147 -18.12 -23.45 -2.59
CA ARG A 147 -16.87 -24.14 -2.99
C ARG A 147 -15.83 -24.07 -1.88
N THR A 148 -14.96 -25.08 -1.78
CA THR A 148 -13.82 -25.02 -0.86
C THR A 148 -12.76 -24.04 -1.39
N LEU A 149 -12.33 -23.10 -0.55
CA LEU A 149 -11.23 -22.17 -0.82
C LEU A 149 -9.92 -22.72 -0.25
N ASP A 150 -8.87 -22.83 -1.05
CA ASP A 150 -7.52 -23.12 -0.55
C ASP A 150 -6.93 -21.84 0.09
N PRO A 151 -6.72 -21.83 1.43
CA PRO A 151 -6.23 -20.64 2.13
C PRO A 151 -4.83 -20.22 1.71
N MET A 152 -4.03 -21.12 1.12
CA MET A 152 -2.65 -20.84 0.76
C MET A 152 -2.49 -20.29 -0.65
N THR A 153 -3.45 -20.54 -1.53
CA THR A 153 -3.35 -20.17 -2.96
C THR A 153 -4.45 -19.23 -3.43
N GLU A 154 -5.60 -19.19 -2.77
CA GLU A 154 -6.77 -18.41 -3.19
C GLU A 154 -7.10 -17.24 -2.27
N ILE A 155 -6.33 -17.04 -1.20
CA ILE A 155 -6.54 -15.97 -0.23
C ILE A 155 -5.23 -15.23 0.00
N THR A 156 -5.29 -13.90 -0.12
CA THR A 156 -4.21 -12.98 0.25
C THR A 156 -4.77 -11.87 1.15
N ILE A 157 -3.94 -11.37 2.06
CA ILE A 157 -4.29 -10.29 2.97
C ILE A 157 -3.66 -8.99 2.49
N SER A 158 -4.49 -7.96 2.35
CA SER A 158 -4.11 -6.61 1.93
C SER A 158 -4.17 -5.62 3.09
N VAL A 159 -3.62 -4.42 2.90
CA VAL A 159 -3.76 -3.30 3.83
C VAL A 159 -5.14 -2.67 3.66
N GLY A 160 -6.15 -3.36 4.19
CA GLY A 160 -7.56 -3.01 4.01
C GLY A 160 -8.04 -3.23 2.56
N ALA A 161 -9.30 -2.87 2.31
CA ALA A 161 -9.92 -3.03 0.99
C ALA A 161 -9.30 -2.11 -0.06
N SER A 162 -8.90 -0.89 0.33
CA SER A 162 -8.33 0.11 -0.59
C SER A 162 -7.04 -0.37 -1.27
N GLU A 163 -6.12 -0.97 -0.50
CA GLU A 163 -4.89 -1.53 -1.07
C GLU A 163 -5.15 -2.85 -1.80
N GLY A 164 -6.11 -3.66 -1.34
CA GLY A 164 -6.52 -4.87 -2.07
C GLY A 164 -7.02 -4.57 -3.48
N LEU A 165 -7.87 -3.54 -3.61
CA LEU A 165 -8.33 -3.04 -4.91
C LEU A 165 -7.16 -2.52 -5.76
N PHE A 166 -6.25 -1.74 -5.16
CA PHE A 166 -5.06 -1.24 -5.84
C PHE A 166 -4.20 -2.38 -6.39
N ALA A 167 -3.90 -3.39 -5.56
CA ALA A 167 -3.08 -4.52 -5.94
C ALA A 167 -3.71 -5.32 -7.10
N VAL A 168 -5.03 -5.52 -7.06
CA VAL A 168 -5.76 -6.17 -8.16
C VAL A 168 -5.67 -5.36 -9.44
N MET A 169 -5.98 -4.06 -9.39
CA MET A 169 -5.94 -3.20 -10.57
C MET A 169 -4.55 -3.14 -11.20
N GLN A 170 -3.51 -3.00 -10.39
CA GLN A 170 -2.12 -3.03 -10.87
C GLN A 170 -1.67 -4.39 -11.42
N ALA A 171 -2.34 -5.49 -11.04
CA ALA A 171 -1.99 -6.83 -11.48
C ALA A 171 -2.68 -7.26 -12.78
N VAL A 172 -3.81 -6.63 -13.14
CA VAL A 172 -4.68 -7.11 -14.23
C VAL A 172 -4.93 -6.10 -15.35
N ILE A 173 -4.60 -4.82 -15.15
CA ILE A 173 -4.84 -3.76 -16.14
C ILE A 173 -3.52 -3.43 -16.83
N ASP A 174 -3.51 -3.47 -18.16
CA ASP A 174 -2.43 -2.93 -19.00
C ASP A 174 -2.79 -1.52 -19.54
N GLU A 175 -1.78 -0.83 -20.06
CA GLU A 175 -1.96 0.52 -20.63
C GLU A 175 -2.95 0.49 -21.80
N GLY A 176 -4.00 1.29 -21.68
CA GLY A 176 -5.05 1.42 -22.70
C GLY A 176 -6.25 0.51 -22.53
N ASP A 177 -6.21 -0.45 -21.60
CA ASP A 177 -7.35 -1.32 -21.27
C ASP A 177 -8.55 -0.52 -20.77
N GLU A 178 -9.75 -1.00 -21.07
CA GLU A 178 -10.99 -0.40 -20.61
C GLU A 178 -11.54 -1.11 -19.37
N VAL A 179 -11.93 -0.34 -18.36
CA VAL A 179 -12.50 -0.85 -17.10
C VAL A 179 -13.89 -0.28 -16.91
N ILE A 180 -14.89 -1.16 -16.89
CA ILE A 180 -16.29 -0.78 -16.70
C ILE A 180 -16.54 -0.43 -15.23
N LEU A 181 -17.05 0.78 -14.97
CA LEU A 181 -17.43 1.26 -13.65
C LEU A 181 -18.92 1.58 -13.62
N LEU A 182 -19.66 0.97 -12.69
CA LEU A 182 -21.09 1.25 -12.51
C LEU A 182 -21.27 2.52 -11.68
N GLU A 183 -22.10 3.47 -12.13
CA GLU A 183 -22.36 4.70 -11.40
C GLU A 183 -23.64 4.62 -10.54
N PRO A 184 -23.62 5.11 -9.29
CA PRO A 184 -22.49 5.80 -8.63
C PRO A 184 -21.38 4.83 -8.19
N ALA A 185 -20.14 5.17 -8.54
CA ALA A 185 -18.95 4.38 -8.21
C ALA A 185 -18.28 4.92 -6.94
N PHE A 186 -17.56 4.05 -6.22
CA PHE A 186 -16.64 4.51 -5.19
C PHE A 186 -15.50 5.30 -5.85
N ASP A 187 -15.20 6.49 -5.32
CA ASP A 187 -14.30 7.48 -5.92
C ASP A 187 -12.86 6.98 -6.12
N LEU A 188 -12.46 5.98 -5.33
CA LEU A 188 -11.16 5.31 -5.46
C LEU A 188 -11.00 4.54 -6.78
N TYR A 189 -12.09 4.02 -7.36
CA TYR A 189 -12.01 3.14 -8.54
C TYR A 189 -11.40 3.83 -9.77
N PRO A 190 -11.94 4.97 -10.27
CA PRO A 190 -11.38 5.61 -11.46
C PRO A 190 -9.94 6.08 -11.26
N ALA A 191 -9.62 6.53 -10.04
CA ALA A 191 -8.26 6.90 -9.66
C ALA A 191 -7.28 5.71 -9.81
N GLN A 192 -7.62 4.54 -9.29
CA GLN A 192 -6.75 3.37 -9.39
C GLN A 192 -6.64 2.84 -10.83
N VAL A 193 -7.74 2.88 -11.60
CA VAL A 193 -7.74 2.52 -13.04
C VAL A 193 -6.80 3.44 -13.83
N GLN A 194 -6.90 4.76 -13.64
CA GLN A 194 -6.05 5.73 -14.31
C GLN A 194 -4.57 5.55 -13.93
N MET A 195 -4.28 5.27 -12.66
CA MET A 195 -2.90 5.05 -12.19
C MET A 195 -2.27 3.79 -12.80
N ALA A 196 -3.08 2.77 -13.09
CA ALA A 196 -2.67 1.56 -13.80
C ALA A 196 -2.50 1.75 -15.32
N GLY A 197 -2.90 2.91 -15.88
CA GLY A 197 -2.85 3.19 -17.32
C GLY A 197 -4.11 2.80 -18.09
N GLY A 198 -5.15 2.33 -17.39
CA GLY A 198 -6.44 1.99 -17.96
C GLY A 198 -7.35 3.20 -18.17
N LYS A 199 -8.45 2.98 -18.89
CA LYS A 199 -9.50 3.95 -19.18
C LYS A 199 -10.80 3.51 -18.51
N SER A 200 -11.35 4.39 -17.67
CA SER A 200 -12.64 4.13 -17.03
C SER A 200 -13.79 4.32 -18.03
N VAL A 201 -14.64 3.32 -18.17
CA VAL A 201 -15.87 3.35 -18.97
C VAL A 201 -17.06 3.31 -18.01
N PHE A 202 -17.75 4.43 -17.85
CA PHE A 202 -18.83 4.56 -16.89
C PHE A 202 -20.16 4.08 -17.45
N VAL A 203 -20.90 3.32 -16.66
CA VAL A 203 -22.24 2.81 -16.98
C VAL A 203 -23.21 3.21 -15.87
N PRO A 204 -24.14 4.15 -16.12
CA PRO A 204 -25.04 4.62 -15.08
C PRO A 204 -26.13 3.60 -14.74
N LEU A 205 -26.30 3.33 -13.44
CA LEU A 205 -27.45 2.56 -12.95
C LEU A 205 -28.72 3.37 -13.19
N ARG A 206 -29.72 2.75 -13.81
CA ARG A 206 -31.04 3.34 -14.04
C ARG A 206 -32.03 2.77 -13.02
N LEU A 207 -32.75 3.65 -12.34
CA LEU A 207 -33.90 3.24 -11.55
C LEU A 207 -34.94 2.63 -12.49
N LYS A 208 -35.40 1.43 -12.18
CA LYS A 208 -36.57 0.86 -12.85
C LYS A 208 -37.78 1.59 -12.30
N GLU A 209 -38.50 2.32 -13.15
CA GLU A 209 -39.83 2.83 -12.77
C GLU A 209 -40.69 1.61 -12.41
N GLY A 210 -41.20 1.57 -11.18
CA GLY A 210 -42.08 0.50 -10.75
C GLY A 210 -43.37 0.56 -11.56
N GLU A 211 -43.81 -0.58 -12.09
CA GLU A 211 -45.24 -0.78 -12.34
C GLU A 211 -45.91 -0.59 -10.98
N ALA A 212 -46.59 0.54 -10.79
CA ALA A 212 -47.46 0.72 -9.64
C ALA A 212 -48.48 -0.41 -9.72
N GLU A 213 -48.35 -1.42 -8.85
CA GLU A 213 -49.38 -2.41 -8.64
C GLU A 213 -50.64 -1.63 -8.24
N GLY A 214 -51.56 -1.50 -9.20
CA GLY A 214 -52.86 -0.90 -8.97
C GLY A 214 -53.63 -1.79 -8.01
N GLU A 215 -53.76 -1.34 -6.77
CA GLU A 215 -54.80 -1.83 -5.87
C GLU A 215 -56.16 -1.51 -6.49
N GLY A 216 -56.88 -2.56 -6.88
CA GLY A 216 -58.28 -2.56 -7.30
C GLY A 216 -59.04 -3.65 -6.58
#